data_AF-A0A6L2P3F6-F1
#
_entry.id   AF-A0A6L2P3F6-F1
#
_cell.length_a   1.000
_cell.length_b   1.000
_cell.length_c   1.000
_cell.angle_alpha   90.00
_cell.angle_beta   90.00
_cell.angle_gamma   90.00
#
_symmetry.space_group_name_H-M   'P 1'
#
loop_
_entity.id
_entity.type
_entity.pdbx_description
1 polymer ?
#
loop_
_entity_poly.entity_id
_entity_poly.type
_entity_poly.pdbx_seq_one_letter_code
_entity_poly.pdbx_strand_id
1 'polypeptide(L)'
;MMTVSKVPMLKPVSTVVEGVETIIAPATAEEKAQRRIELKARSTLLKGIPNEHQLKFNFIKDAKSLLHAIEKRFGGNAATKKTQRNLLKQQYENFNASSSEVLDQTFNRLQKLISQLEILGKSILQEDVN
;
A
#
# COMPACT_ATOMS: atom_id res chain seq x y z
N MET A 1 -9.15 42.20 -36.50
CA MET A 1 -9.36 40.80 -36.94
C MET A 1 -8.66 39.88 -35.93
N MET A 2 -9.40 39.06 -35.17
CA MET A 2 -8.79 38.06 -34.28
C MET A 2 -8.41 36.83 -35.10
N THR A 3 -7.13 36.46 -35.09
CA THR A 3 -6.62 35.24 -35.73
C THR A 3 -6.93 34.03 -34.86
N VAL A 4 -7.69 33.08 -35.38
CA VAL A 4 -7.99 31.81 -34.70
C VAL A 4 -6.82 30.85 -34.93
N SER A 5 -5.98 30.67 -33.90
CA SER A 5 -4.91 29.66 -33.93
C SER A 5 -5.50 28.25 -33.93
N LYS A 6 -5.35 27.55 -35.05
CA LYS A 6 -5.80 26.16 -35.22
C LYS A 6 -4.82 25.22 -34.52
N VAL A 7 -5.30 24.52 -33.48
CA VAL A 7 -4.52 23.54 -32.72
C VAL A 7 -4.27 22.30 -33.61
N PRO A 8 -3.04 21.76 -33.71
CA PRO A 8 -2.78 20.57 -34.53
C PRO A 8 -3.36 19.33 -33.85
N MET A 9 -4.25 18.61 -34.53
CA MET A 9 -4.71 17.29 -34.09
C MET A 9 -3.59 16.26 -34.31
N LEU A 10 -3.18 15.57 -33.25
CA LEU A 10 -2.23 14.46 -33.31
C LEU A 10 -2.85 13.28 -34.07
N LYS A 11 -2.17 12.80 -35.12
CA LYS A 11 -2.63 11.64 -35.89
C LYS A 11 -2.44 10.34 -35.08
N PRO A 12 -3.34 9.35 -35.19
CA PRO A 12 -3.15 8.03 -34.56
C PRO A 12 -1.90 7.34 -35.13
N VAL A 13 -1.17 6.63 -34.27
CA VAL A 13 -0.02 5.81 -34.67
C VAL A 13 -0.52 4.40 -35.01
N SER A 14 -0.24 3.92 -36.22
CA SER A 14 -0.46 2.54 -36.63
C SER A 14 0.85 1.75 -36.46
N THR A 15 0.77 0.55 -35.86
CA THR A 15 1.85 -0.43 -35.86
C THR A 15 1.37 -1.69 -36.54
N VAL A 16 2.05 -2.11 -37.61
CA VAL A 16 1.76 -3.35 -38.34
C VAL A 16 2.52 -4.50 -37.69
N VAL A 17 1.79 -5.50 -37.17
CA VAL A 17 2.34 -6.79 -36.76
C VAL A 17 1.58 -7.84 -37.56
N GLU A 18 2.29 -8.64 -38.37
CA GLU A 18 1.73 -9.78 -39.13
C GLU A 18 0.50 -9.45 -40.02
N GLY A 19 0.53 -8.31 -40.73
CA GLY A 19 -0.49 -7.99 -41.74
C GLY A 19 -1.86 -7.58 -41.19
N VAL A 20 -2.01 -7.45 -39.87
CA VAL A 20 -3.22 -6.90 -39.23
C VAL A 20 -2.94 -5.48 -38.78
N GLU A 21 -3.55 -4.51 -39.45
CA GLU A 21 -3.52 -3.10 -39.02
C GLU A 21 -4.31 -2.94 -37.71
N THR A 22 -3.60 -2.87 -36.58
CA THR A 22 -4.22 -2.54 -35.30
C THR A 22 -4.07 -1.03 -35.07
N ILE A 23 -5.19 -0.30 -35.07
CA ILE A 23 -5.22 1.12 -34.71
C ILE A 23 -5.03 1.21 -33.19
N ILE A 24 -3.85 1.65 -32.74
CA ILE A 24 -3.64 2.00 -31.34
C ILE A 24 -4.20 3.41 -31.16
N ALA A 25 -5.40 3.50 -30.59
CA ALA A 25 -5.97 4.80 -30.21
C ALA A 25 -4.98 5.55 -29.30
N PRO A 26 -4.72 6.85 -29.53
CA PRO A 26 -3.87 7.61 -28.64
C PRO A 26 -4.54 7.67 -27.26
N ALA A 27 -3.89 7.04 -26.28
CA ALA A 27 -4.39 7.03 -24.91
C ALA A 27 -4.70 8.46 -24.44
N THR A 28 -5.87 8.64 -23.84
CA THR A 28 -6.37 9.94 -23.39
C THR A 28 -5.44 10.51 -22.32
N ALA A 29 -5.49 11.83 -22.11
CA ALA A 29 -4.72 12.46 -21.04
C ALA A 29 -5.04 11.85 -19.66
N GLU A 30 -6.30 11.43 -19.47
CA GLU A 30 -6.80 10.78 -18.26
C GLU A 30 -6.23 9.37 -18.07
N GLU A 31 -6.23 8.53 -19.11
CA GLU A 31 -5.63 7.19 -19.05
C GLU A 31 -4.13 7.24 -18.73
N LYS A 32 -3.41 8.21 -19.31
CA LYS A 32 -2.00 8.45 -19.00
C LYS A 32 -1.81 8.89 -17.55
N ALA A 33 -2.68 9.75 -17.02
CA ALA A 33 -2.63 10.16 -15.62
C ALA A 33 -2.89 8.97 -14.68
N GLN A 34 -3.89 8.15 -14.97
CA GLN A 34 -4.21 6.96 -14.17
C GLN A 34 -3.06 5.95 -14.17
N ARG A 35 -2.42 5.71 -15.32
CA ARG A 35 -1.24 4.83 -15.40
C ARG A 35 -0.08 5.33 -14.54
N ARG A 36 0.12 6.64 -14.44
CA ARG A 36 1.18 7.23 -13.58
C ARG A 36 0.87 7.01 -12.09
N ILE A 37 -0.39 7.16 -11.69
CA ILE A 37 -0.83 6.90 -10.31
C ILE A 37 -0.63 5.42 -9.97
N GLU A 38 -1.04 4.52 -10.88
CA GLU A 38 -0.88 3.07 -10.72
C GLU A 38 0.59 2.67 -10.52
N LEU A 39 1.48 3.17 -11.39
CA LEU A 39 2.92 2.88 -11.28
C LEU A 39 3.53 3.44 -9.98
N LYS A 40 3.08 4.62 -9.54
CA LYS A 40 3.53 5.23 -8.28
C LYS A 40 3.07 4.44 -7.06
N ALA A 41 1.81 3.98 -7.07
CA ALA A 41 1.27 3.13 -6.01
C ALA A 41 2.05 1.81 -5.94
N ARG A 42 2.24 1.14 -7.07
CA ARG A 42 3.01 -0.10 -7.17
C ARG A 42 4.45 0.06 -6.68
N SER A 43 5.14 1.13 -7.10
CA SER A 43 6.51 1.41 -6.67
C SER A 43 6.61 1.65 -5.16
N THR A 44 5.63 2.36 -4.58
CA THR A 44 5.58 2.61 -3.13
C THR A 44 5.37 1.31 -2.37
N LEU A 45 4.43 0.48 -2.81
CA LEU A 45 4.15 -0.83 -2.20
C LEU A 45 5.38 -1.73 -2.22
N LEU A 46 6.04 -1.89 -3.38
CA LEU A 46 7.23 -2.74 -3.49
C LEU A 46 8.39 -2.28 -2.60
N LYS A 47 8.56 -0.97 -2.40
CA LYS A 47 9.60 -0.41 -1.52
C LYS A 47 9.36 -0.75 -0.04
N GLY A 48 8.11 -0.99 0.36
CA GLY A 48 7.75 -1.38 1.72
C GLY A 48 7.94 -2.88 2.02
N ILE A 49 8.21 -3.70 1.00
CA ILE A 49 8.34 -5.16 1.16
C ILE A 49 9.80 -5.52 1.50
N PRO A 50 10.05 -6.35 2.52
CA PRO A 50 11.38 -6.88 2.82
C PRO A 50 12.02 -7.58 1.60
N ASN A 51 13.32 -7.38 1.40
CA ASN A 51 14.05 -7.90 0.22
C ASN A 51 13.87 -9.42 0.01
N GLU A 52 13.82 -10.19 1.09
CA GLU A 52 13.57 -11.64 1.10
C GLU A 52 12.24 -12.07 0.46
N HIS A 53 11.30 -11.14 0.33
CA HIS A 53 9.97 -11.39 -0.21
C HIS A 53 9.71 -10.65 -1.53
N GLN A 54 10.50 -9.63 -1.88
CA GLN A 54 10.26 -8.76 -3.05
C GLN A 54 10.06 -9.51 -4.37
N LEU A 55 10.89 -10.53 -4.65
CA LEU A 55 10.79 -11.32 -5.89
C LEU A 55 9.41 -11.99 -6.06
N LYS A 56 8.75 -12.37 -4.95
CA LYS A 56 7.42 -12.99 -4.94
C LYS A 56 6.28 -12.00 -5.18
N PHE A 57 6.56 -10.70 -5.23
CA PHE A 57 5.56 -9.66 -5.47
C PHE A 57 5.80 -8.90 -6.78
N ASN A 58 7.03 -8.94 -7.31
CA ASN A 58 7.42 -8.26 -8.55
C ASN A 58 6.63 -8.69 -9.80
N PHE A 59 6.02 -9.87 -9.81
CA PHE A 59 5.20 -10.33 -10.93
C PHE A 59 3.78 -9.76 -10.93
N ILE A 60 3.31 -9.19 -9.80
CA ILE A 60 1.96 -8.63 -9.70
C ILE A 60 1.96 -7.27 -10.41
N LYS A 61 1.12 -7.14 -11.44
CA LYS A 61 1.15 -6.00 -12.36
C LYS A 61 0.35 -4.81 -11.85
N ASP A 62 -0.76 -5.08 -11.17
CA ASP A 62 -1.66 -4.07 -10.66
C ASP A 62 -1.45 -3.83 -9.15
N ALA A 63 -1.54 -2.56 -8.75
CA ALA A 63 -1.30 -2.10 -7.39
C ALA A 63 -2.34 -2.64 -6.40
N LYS A 64 -3.59 -2.84 -6.85
CA LYS A 64 -4.68 -3.36 -6.02
C LYS A 64 -4.46 -4.82 -5.63
N SER A 65 -4.16 -5.70 -6.59
CA SER A 65 -3.85 -7.10 -6.30
C SER A 65 -2.52 -7.23 -5.57
N LEU A 66 -1.57 -6.32 -5.83
CA LEU A 66 -0.32 -6.27 -5.07
C LEU A 66 -0.59 -5.98 -3.59
N LEU A 67 -1.41 -4.97 -3.29
CA LEU A 67 -1.84 -4.66 -1.92
C LEU A 67 -2.52 -5.87 -1.28
N HIS A 68 -3.49 -6.49 -1.95
CA HIS A 68 -4.20 -7.65 -1.41
C HIS A 68 -3.26 -8.85 -1.14
N ALA A 69 -2.30 -9.10 -2.03
CA ALA A 69 -1.31 -10.16 -1.82
C ALA A 69 -0.41 -9.86 -0.61
N ILE A 70 -0.01 -8.59 -0.42
CA ILE A 70 0.77 -8.14 0.73
C ILE A 70 -0.05 -8.35 2.01
N GLU A 71 -1.31 -7.91 2.03
CA GLU A 71 -2.23 -8.11 3.17
C GLU A 71 -2.41 -9.59 3.49
N LYS A 72 -2.61 -10.44 2.48
CA LYS A 72 -2.75 -11.89 2.69
C LYS A 72 -1.48 -12.52 3.27
N ARG A 73 -0.31 -12.03 2.86
CA ARG A 73 0.99 -12.58 3.31
C ARG A 73 1.38 -12.08 4.69
N PHE A 74 1.19 -10.79 4.96
CA PHE A 74 1.74 -10.09 6.14
C PHE A 74 0.68 -9.59 7.11
N GLY A 75 -0.59 -9.58 6.72
CA GLY A 75 -1.69 -9.11 7.55
C GLY A 75 -1.90 -9.97 8.79
N GLY A 76 -1.39 -11.21 8.81
CA GLY A 76 -1.62 -12.15 9.90
C GLY A 76 -3.06 -12.67 9.91
N ASN A 77 -3.28 -13.83 10.53
CA ASN A 77 -4.63 -14.36 10.70
C ASN A 77 -5.29 -13.84 11.99
N ALA A 78 -6.62 -13.93 12.06
CA ALA A 78 -7.40 -13.46 13.21
C ALA A 78 -6.93 -14.06 14.55
N ALA A 79 -6.57 -15.34 14.58
CA ALA A 79 -6.09 -16.00 15.80
C ALA A 79 -4.75 -15.42 16.27
N THR A 80 -3.78 -15.23 15.36
CA THR A 80 -2.49 -14.61 15.67
C THR A 80 -2.65 -13.16 16.12
N LYS A 81 -3.50 -12.37 15.47
CA LYS A 81 -3.84 -11.00 15.90
C LYS A 81 -4.44 -10.97 17.31
N LYS A 82 -5.38 -11.88 17.60
CA LYS A 82 -6.01 -12.01 18.92
C LYS A 82 -4.98 -12.36 20.00
N THR A 83 -4.11 -13.33 19.74
CA THR A 83 -3.02 -13.71 20.65
C THR A 83 -2.06 -12.54 20.89
N GLN A 84 -1.63 -11.85 19.83
CA GLN A 84 -0.75 -10.68 19.95
C GLN A 84 -1.41 -9.56 20.78
N ARG A 85 -2.70 -9.29 20.56
CA ARG A 85 -3.44 -8.31 21.36
C ARG A 85 -3.47 -8.67 22.84
N ASN A 86 -3.75 -9.93 23.16
CA ASN A 86 -3.79 -10.39 24.54
C ASN A 86 -2.42 -10.24 25.22
N LEU A 87 -1.33 -10.57 24.51
CA LEU A 87 0.02 -10.36 25.00
C LEU A 87 0.31 -8.87 25.27
N LEU A 88 -0.06 -7.98 24.34
CA LEU A 88 0.13 -6.54 24.50
C LEU A 88 -0.70 -5.97 25.66
N LYS A 89 -1.93 -6.47 25.87
CA LYS A 89 -2.75 -6.11 27.03
C LYS A 89 -2.08 -6.52 28.34
N GLN A 90 -1.57 -7.74 28.41
CA GLN A 90 -0.81 -8.20 29.59
C GLN A 90 0.44 -7.36 29.82
N GLN A 91 1.17 -6.95 28.77
CA GLN A 91 2.33 -6.07 28.91
C GLN A 91 1.95 -4.67 29.41
N TYR A 92 0.78 -4.16 29.00
CA TYR A 92 0.26 -2.89 29.46
C TYR A 92 -0.21 -2.95 30.92
N GLU A 93 -0.96 -3.99 31.30
CA GLU A 93 -1.42 -4.21 32.68
C GLU A 93 -0.25 -4.39 33.65
N ASN A 94 0.80 -5.08 33.22
CA ASN A 94 2.03 -5.28 33.98
C ASN A 94 3.08 -4.18 33.73
N PHE A 95 2.70 -3.08 33.08
CA PHE A 95 3.65 -2.01 32.77
C PHE A 95 4.16 -1.39 34.07
N ASN A 96 5.48 -1.39 34.24
CA ASN A 96 6.14 -0.74 35.34
C ASN A 96 7.38 0.02 34.84
N ALA A 97 7.62 1.19 35.41
CA ALA A 97 8.83 1.96 35.16
C ALA A 97 9.97 1.39 36.02
N SER A 98 11.16 1.22 35.43
CA SER A 98 12.33 0.90 36.25
C SER A 98 12.77 2.14 37.03
N SER A 99 13.25 1.97 38.25
CA SER A 99 13.84 3.07 39.03
C SER A 99 15.09 3.67 38.38
N SER A 100 15.73 2.94 37.46
CA SER A 100 16.89 3.37 36.68
C SER A 100 16.55 4.02 35.34
N GLU A 101 15.27 4.05 34.95
CA GLU A 101 14.82 4.53 33.65
C GLU A 101 14.43 6.00 33.70
N VAL A 102 14.88 6.79 32.72
CA VAL A 102 14.52 8.20 32.64
C VAL A 102 13.10 8.37 32.09
N LEU A 103 12.43 9.45 32.48
CA LEU A 103 11.01 9.68 32.16
C LEU A 103 10.70 9.57 30.66
N ASP A 104 11.54 10.11 29.80
CA ASP A 104 11.36 10.07 28.34
C ASP A 104 11.39 8.63 27.80
N GLN A 105 12.23 7.76 28.36
CA GLN A 105 12.31 6.35 27.97
C GLN A 105 11.04 5.61 28.37
N THR A 106 10.59 5.82 29.61
CA THR A 106 9.32 5.26 30.12
C THR A 106 8.14 5.72 29.27
N PHE A 107 8.07 7.02 28.95
CA PHE A 107 7.02 7.60 28.11
C PHE A 107 7.04 6.99 26.71
N ASN A 108 8.20 6.91 26.05
CA ASN A 108 8.34 6.32 24.72
C ASN A 108 7.90 4.86 24.67
N ARG A 109 8.22 4.05 25.69
CA ARG A 109 7.77 2.66 25.79
C ARG A 109 6.25 2.56 25.96
N LEU A 110 5.68 3.38 26.83
CA LEU A 110 4.23 3.40 27.05
C LEU A 110 3.49 3.84 25.78
N GLN A 111 3.94 4.91 25.12
CA GLN A 111 3.39 5.38 23.84
C GLN A 111 3.44 4.30 22.76
N LYS A 112 4.55 3.55 22.68
CA LYS A 112 4.70 2.44 21.75
C LYS A 112 3.67 1.33 22.02
N LEU A 113 3.46 0.95 23.28
CA LEU A 113 2.46 -0.06 23.66
C LEU A 113 1.03 0.38 23.30
N ILE A 114 0.66 1.62 23.62
CA ILE A 114 -0.66 2.18 23.31
C ILE A 114 -0.89 2.22 21.80
N SER A 115 0.11 2.70 21.04
CA SER A 115 0.04 2.77 19.57
C SER A 115 -0.18 1.39 18.94
N GLN A 116 0.51 0.36 19.44
CA GLN A 116 0.33 -1.02 18.96
C GLN A 116 -1.05 -1.58 19.29
N LEU A 117 -1.58 -1.32 20.48
CA LEU A 117 -2.92 -1.74 20.89
C LEU A 117 -4.02 -1.07 20.04
N GLU A 118 -3.86 0.21 19.71
CA GLU A 118 -4.82 0.96 18.88
C GLU A 118 -4.89 0.41 17.45
N ILE A 119 -3.73 0.16 16.82
CA ILE A 119 -3.65 -0.38 15.46
C ILE A 119 -4.32 -1.76 15.38
N LEU A 120 -4.02 -2.66 16.32
CA LEU A 120 -4.65 -3.97 16.36
C LEU A 120 -6.17 -3.86 16.62
N GLY A 121 -6.59 -2.91 17.46
CA GLY A 121 -8.01 -2.63 17.73
C GLY A 121 -8.79 -2.29 16.47
N LYS A 122 -8.27 -1.37 15.65
CA LYS A 122 -8.89 -0.95 14.38
C LYS A 122 -8.97 -2.10 13.37
N SER A 123 -7.92 -2.92 13.28
CA SER A 123 -7.85 -4.02 12.30
C SER A 123 -8.90 -5.13 12.50
N ILE A 124 -9.34 -5.38 13.74
CA ILE A 124 -10.34 -6.43 14.04
C ILE A 124 -11.75 -5.94 13.70
N LEU A 125 -12.08 -4.68 14.01
CA LEU A 125 -13.38 -4.11 13.68
C LEU A 125 -13.67 -4.07 12.18
N GLN A 126 -12.62 -4.05 11.34
CA GLN A 126 -12.75 -4.10 9.89
C GLN A 126 -12.97 -5.53 9.35
N GLU A 127 -12.49 -6.56 10.05
CA GLU A 127 -12.73 -7.97 9.67
C GLU A 127 -14.16 -8.42 10.00
N ASP A 128 -14.80 -7.85 11.03
CA ASP A 128 -16.18 -8.18 11.42
C ASP A 128 -17.26 -7.49 10.54
N VAL A 129 -16.87 -6.55 9.68
CA VAL A 129 -17.79 -5.74 8.83
C VAL A 129 -17.80 -6.18 7.36
N ASN A 130 -16.89 -7.09 6.96
CA ASN A 130 -16.72 -7.59 5.58
C ASN A 130 -17.18 -9.04 5.44
#